data_AF-A0A3A9J8R9-F1
#
_entry.id   AF-A0A3A9J8R9-F1
#
_cell.length_a   1.000
_cell.length_b   1.000
_cell.length_c   1.000
_cell.angle_alpha   90.00
_cell.angle_beta   90.00
_cell.angle_gamma   90.00
#
_symmetry.space_group_name_H-M   'P 1'
#
loop_
_entity.id
_entity.type
_entity.pdbx_description
1 polymer ?
#
loop_
_entity_poly.entity_id
_entity_poly.type
_entity_poly.pdbx_seq_one_letter_code
_entity_poly.pdbx_strand_id
1 'polypeptide(L)'
;DRRTAAAAGGCMLVRRAALEAAGGMASIRAEIIDDCALGRRMKAQGPVWLGLTRRARSLRPYGSVAEISRMVSRSAYAQLGYSPLLLAGTVLGMVLTYLLPPALALFGQGAAQAAGAAAWLLMALAFQPMLRFYRVSPLWGLALPAIGAAYTLFTLQSAVQVWRGQGGMWKGRAQAMAGEA
;
A
#
# COMPACT_ATOMS: atom_id res chain seq x y z
N ASP A 1 16.18 17.70 -1.06
CA ASP A 1 15.73 16.53 -1.82
C ASP A 1 14.20 16.41 -1.77
N ARG A 2 13.49 16.65 -2.88
CA ARG A 2 12.04 17.04 -2.82
C ARG A 2 11.16 16.61 -4.01
N ARG A 3 11.54 15.63 -4.85
CA ARG A 3 10.65 15.23 -5.97
C ARG A 3 9.48 14.33 -5.55
N THR A 4 9.68 13.46 -4.58
CA THR A 4 8.62 12.52 -4.18
C THR A 4 7.66 13.18 -3.19
N ALA A 5 6.39 13.24 -3.57
CA ALA A 5 5.31 13.53 -2.64
C ALA A 5 4.85 12.22 -2.01
N ALA A 6 4.67 12.22 -0.70
CA ALA A 6 4.13 11.08 0.03
C ALA A 6 3.14 11.60 1.07
N ALA A 7 2.03 10.90 1.22
CA ALA A 7 0.99 11.15 2.20
C ALA A 7 0.47 9.81 2.72
N ALA A 8 -0.06 9.81 3.94
CA ALA A 8 -0.74 8.66 4.52
C ALA A 8 -2.05 9.14 5.15
N GLY A 9 -3.18 8.65 4.66
CA GLY A 9 -4.53 9.15 4.91
C GLY A 9 -5.10 8.93 6.31
N GLY A 10 -4.28 8.51 7.28
CA GLY A 10 -4.76 8.34 8.66
C GLY A 10 -5.17 9.68 9.30
N CYS A 11 -4.31 10.69 9.20
CA CYS A 11 -4.59 12.06 9.64
C CYS A 11 -3.67 13.02 8.89
N MET A 12 -4.25 14.02 8.23
CA MET A 12 -3.51 15.01 7.46
C MET A 12 -3.84 16.41 7.98
N LEU A 13 -2.80 17.17 8.31
CA LEU A 13 -2.91 18.56 8.73
C LEU A 13 -2.27 19.45 7.67
N VAL A 14 -3.00 20.46 7.23
CA VAL A 14 -2.57 21.39 6.19
C VAL A 14 -2.84 22.83 6.62
N ARG A 15 -2.01 23.77 6.15
CA ARG A 15 -2.30 25.19 6.30
C ARG A 15 -3.45 25.56 5.38
N ARG A 16 -4.46 26.26 5.90
CA ARG A 16 -5.65 26.68 5.14
C ARG A 16 -5.30 27.40 3.84
N ALA A 17 -4.46 28.45 3.93
CA ALA A 17 -4.05 29.23 2.77
C ALA A 17 -3.35 28.38 1.68
N ALA A 18 -2.54 27.40 2.08
CA ALA A 18 -1.89 26.50 1.13
C ALA A 18 -2.88 25.51 0.50
N LEU A 19 -3.88 25.03 1.24
CA LEU A 19 -4.95 24.19 0.70
C LEU A 19 -5.80 24.96 -0.31
N GLU A 20 -6.14 26.21 -0.01
CA GLU A 20 -6.87 27.09 -0.94
C GLU A 20 -6.08 27.35 -2.21
N ALA A 21 -4.79 27.69 -2.09
CA ALA A 21 -3.88 27.85 -3.23
C ALA A 21 -3.73 26.56 -4.07
N ALA A 22 -3.89 25.39 -3.45
CA ALA A 22 -3.88 24.09 -4.14
C ALA A 22 -5.21 23.74 -4.84
N GLY A 23 -6.23 24.60 -4.78
CA GLY A 23 -7.57 24.37 -5.36
C GLY A 23 -8.55 23.69 -4.41
N GLY A 24 -8.25 23.64 -3.12
CA GLY A 24 -9.11 23.06 -2.09
C GLY A 24 -9.36 21.56 -2.26
N MET A 25 -10.36 21.03 -1.54
CA MET A 25 -10.75 19.62 -1.63
C MET A 25 -11.38 19.27 -2.99
N ALA A 26 -11.91 20.26 -3.71
CA ALA A 26 -12.47 20.06 -5.04
C ALA A 26 -11.42 19.54 -6.04
N SER A 27 -10.15 19.90 -5.85
CA SER A 27 -9.03 19.50 -6.72
C SER A 27 -8.71 18.00 -6.72
N ILE A 28 -9.22 17.24 -5.73
CA ILE A 28 -8.99 15.79 -5.57
C ILE A 28 -10.30 14.99 -5.54
N ARG A 29 -11.45 15.60 -5.87
CA ARG A 29 -12.77 14.97 -5.74
C ARG A 29 -12.95 13.67 -6.53
N ALA A 30 -12.20 13.51 -7.62
CA ALA A 30 -12.27 12.36 -8.52
C ALA A 30 -11.19 11.30 -8.21
N GLU A 31 -10.33 11.54 -7.22
CA GLU A 31 -9.21 10.66 -6.91
C GLU A 31 -9.68 9.50 -6.03
N ILE A 32 -9.37 8.26 -6.45
CA ILE A 32 -9.62 7.06 -5.65
C ILE A 32 -8.71 7.02 -4.41
N ILE A 33 -7.49 7.55 -4.54
CA ILE A 33 -6.49 7.65 -3.50
C ILE A 33 -6.29 9.13 -3.18
N ASP A 34 -7.24 9.67 -2.43
CA ASP A 34 -7.34 11.09 -2.07
C ASP A 34 -6.17 11.58 -1.22
N ASP A 35 -5.65 10.74 -0.32
CA ASP A 35 -4.50 11.09 0.53
C ASP A 35 -3.22 11.33 -0.29
N CYS A 36 -2.85 10.42 -1.19
CA CYS A 36 -1.69 10.57 -2.07
C CYS A 36 -1.90 11.74 -3.03
N ALA A 37 -3.11 11.93 -3.55
CA ALA A 37 -3.43 13.07 -4.40
C ALA A 37 -3.27 14.41 -3.66
N LEU A 38 -3.80 14.51 -2.43
CA LEU A 38 -3.61 15.66 -1.56
C LEU A 38 -2.13 15.87 -1.26
N GLY A 39 -1.38 14.81 -0.96
CA GLY A 39 0.07 14.86 -0.77
C GLY A 39 0.81 15.47 -1.96
N ARG A 40 0.48 15.05 -3.19
CA ARG A 40 1.03 15.61 -4.43
C ARG A 40 0.70 17.10 -4.58
N ARG A 41 -0.56 17.48 -4.36
CA ARG A 41 -1.00 18.88 -4.45
C ARG A 41 -0.30 19.76 -3.41
N MET A 42 -0.21 19.31 -2.16
CA MET A 42 0.45 20.05 -1.08
C MET A 42 1.96 20.13 -1.28
N LYS A 43 2.59 19.12 -1.88
CA LYS A 43 4.02 19.15 -2.20
C LYS A 43 4.39 20.28 -3.17
N ALA A 44 3.48 20.63 -4.08
CA ALA A 44 3.67 21.79 -4.96
C ALA A 44 3.61 23.13 -4.21
N GLN A 45 2.90 23.18 -3.08
CA GLN A 45 2.79 24.39 -2.24
C GLN A 45 3.94 24.52 -1.23
N GLY A 46 4.68 23.44 -0.94
CA GLY A 46 5.77 23.48 0.02
C GLY A 46 6.26 22.11 0.48
N PRO A 47 7.20 22.07 1.44
CA PRO A 47 7.66 20.83 2.03
C PRO A 47 6.52 20.12 2.77
N VAL A 48 6.46 18.80 2.59
CA VAL A 48 5.57 17.91 3.32
C VAL A 48 6.38 17.06 4.29
N TRP A 49 5.78 16.73 5.43
CA TRP A 49 6.36 15.83 6.43
C TRP A 49 5.42 14.66 6.68
N LEU A 50 6.00 13.48 6.85
CA LEU A 50 5.30 12.27 7.23
C LEU A 50 5.88 11.77 8.54
N GLY A 51 4.98 11.38 9.46
CA GLY A 51 5.39 10.78 10.71
C GLY A 51 4.34 9.83 11.27
N LEU A 52 4.83 8.94 12.13
CA LEU A 52 3.99 7.99 12.85
C LEU A 52 3.42 8.66 14.11
N THR A 53 2.18 8.34 14.44
CA THR A 53 1.52 8.82 15.65
C THR A 53 0.74 7.71 16.34
N ARG A 54 0.77 7.69 17.67
CA ARG A 54 -0.10 6.84 18.50
C ARG A 54 -1.38 7.55 18.96
N ARG A 55 -1.57 8.81 18.53
CA ARG A 55 -2.70 9.66 18.95
C ARG A 55 -3.92 9.57 18.03
N ALA A 56 -3.78 8.95 16.86
CA ALA A 56 -4.87 8.71 15.93
C ALA A 56 -5.27 7.24 15.98
N ARG A 57 -6.59 6.96 15.98
CA ARG A 57 -7.13 5.60 15.97
C ARG A 57 -8.20 5.50 14.89
N SER A 58 -8.17 4.43 14.11
CA SER A 58 -9.24 4.14 13.15
C SER A 58 -10.53 3.78 13.90
N LEU A 59 -11.62 4.44 13.55
CA LEU A 59 -12.97 4.10 14.02
C LEU A 59 -13.63 3.02 13.17
N ARG A 60 -12.97 2.58 12.10
CA ARG A 60 -13.43 1.53 11.18
C ARG A 60 -12.44 0.38 11.20
N PRO A 61 -12.53 -0.53 12.19
CA PRO A 61 -11.74 -1.75 12.18
C PRO A 61 -12.24 -2.68 11.07
N TYR A 62 -11.31 -3.42 10.47
CA TYR A 62 -11.64 -4.54 9.58
C TYR A 62 -11.66 -5.82 10.39
N GLY A 63 -12.80 -6.51 10.42
CA GLY A 63 -13.01 -7.72 11.21
C GLY A 63 -12.66 -9.01 10.48
N SER A 64 -12.43 -8.96 9.16
CA SER A 64 -12.16 -10.15 8.36
C SER A 64 -11.13 -9.90 7.24
N VAL A 65 -10.48 -10.99 6.80
CA VAL A 65 -9.58 -10.98 5.64
C VAL A 65 -10.31 -10.53 4.37
N ALA A 66 -11.59 -10.87 4.23
CA ALA A 66 -12.41 -10.45 3.09
C ALA A 66 -12.62 -8.93 3.06
N GLU A 67 -12.77 -8.28 4.21
CA GLU A 67 -12.85 -6.82 4.29
C GLU A 67 -11.50 -6.16 3.97
N ILE A 68 -10.39 -6.73 4.42
CA ILE A 68 -9.04 -6.27 4.09
C ILE A 68 -8.79 -6.40 2.59
N SER A 69 -9.13 -7.55 2.00
CA SER A 69 -9.06 -7.80 0.55
C SER A 69 -9.86 -6.75 -0.21
N ARG A 70 -11.12 -6.51 0.14
CA ARG A 70 -11.96 -5.47 -0.49
C ARG A 70 -11.35 -4.07 -0.35
N MET A 71 -10.76 -3.76 0.81
CA MET A 71 -10.09 -2.48 1.04
C MET A 71 -8.88 -2.30 0.12
N VAL A 72 -8.00 -3.30 0.02
CA VAL A 72 -6.80 -3.27 -0.82
C VAL A 72 -7.16 -3.29 -2.30
N SER A 73 -8.03 -4.22 -2.72
CA SER A 73 -8.42 -4.40 -4.12
C SER A 73 -9.15 -3.20 -4.72
N ARG A 74 -9.72 -2.32 -3.89
CA ARG A 74 -10.32 -1.06 -4.33
C ARG A 74 -9.31 -0.11 -4.99
N SER A 75 -8.08 -0.03 -4.46
CA SER A 75 -7.13 1.04 -4.82
C SER A 75 -5.77 0.55 -5.29
N ALA A 76 -5.40 -0.72 -5.06
CA ALA A 76 -4.05 -1.21 -5.37
C ALA A 76 -3.66 -1.03 -6.85
N TYR A 77 -4.53 -1.36 -7.80
CA TYR A 77 -4.22 -1.16 -9.23
C TYR A 77 -4.26 0.32 -9.65
N ALA A 78 -5.10 1.13 -9.00
CA ALA A 78 -5.11 2.58 -9.19
C ALA A 78 -3.80 3.23 -8.73
N GLN A 79 -3.18 2.72 -7.65
CA GLN A 79 -1.86 3.17 -7.19
C GLN A 79 -0.77 2.91 -8.23
N LEU A 80 -0.93 1.88 -9.05
CA LEU A 80 -0.04 1.54 -10.17
C LEU A 80 -0.42 2.28 -11.46
N GLY A 81 -1.31 3.28 -11.38
CA GLY A 81 -1.76 4.07 -12.54
C GLY A 81 -2.42 3.21 -13.62
N TYR A 82 -3.05 2.09 -13.23
CA TYR A 82 -3.64 1.12 -14.16
C TYR A 82 -2.66 0.58 -15.22
N SER A 83 -1.36 0.58 -14.93
CA SER A 83 -0.32 0.09 -15.85
C SER A 83 -0.06 -1.41 -15.66
N PRO A 84 -0.27 -2.25 -16.70
CA PRO A 84 0.07 -3.66 -16.64
C PRO A 84 1.56 -3.92 -16.42
N LEU A 85 2.42 -3.03 -16.93
CA LEU A 85 3.87 -3.14 -16.74
C LEU A 85 4.27 -2.89 -15.28
N LEU A 86 3.72 -1.84 -14.65
CA LEU A 86 3.96 -1.59 -13.22
C LEU A 86 3.38 -2.69 -12.35
N LEU A 87 2.24 -3.28 -12.74
CA LEU A 87 1.68 -4.46 -12.08
C LEU A 87 2.62 -5.65 -12.15
N ALA A 88 3.09 -6.02 -13.35
CA ALA A 88 4.02 -7.13 -13.53
C ALA A 88 5.33 -6.91 -12.75
N GLY A 89 5.89 -5.70 -12.82
CA GLY A 89 7.08 -5.33 -12.05
C GLY A 89 6.85 -5.39 -10.53
N THR A 90 5.69 -4.93 -10.05
CA THR A 90 5.32 -5.01 -8.63
C THR A 90 5.17 -6.46 -8.18
N VAL A 91 4.47 -7.30 -8.95
CA VAL A 91 4.30 -8.73 -8.64
C VAL A 91 5.66 -9.43 -8.61
N LEU A 92 6.51 -9.19 -9.60
CA LEU A 92 7.87 -9.73 -9.61
C LEU A 92 8.67 -9.28 -8.38
N GLY A 93 8.65 -7.98 -8.08
CA GLY A 93 9.33 -7.43 -6.90
C GLY A 93 8.82 -8.04 -5.59
N MET A 94 7.50 -8.24 -5.47
CA MET A 94 6.90 -8.89 -4.30
C MET A 94 7.31 -10.36 -4.19
N VAL A 95 7.33 -11.11 -5.30
CA VAL A 95 7.77 -12.52 -5.30
C VAL A 95 9.25 -12.63 -4.91
N LEU A 96 10.11 -11.83 -5.53
CA LEU A 96 11.55 -11.83 -5.24
C LEU A 96 11.85 -11.39 -3.80
N THR A 97 11.10 -10.42 -3.28
CA THR A 97 11.33 -9.92 -1.92
C THR A 97 10.77 -10.87 -0.88
N TYR A 98 9.51 -11.30 -1.02
CA TYR A 98 8.77 -11.98 0.05
C TYR A 98 8.73 -13.50 -0.07
N LEU A 99 8.77 -14.07 -1.28
CA LEU A 99 8.57 -15.52 -1.47
C LEU A 99 9.87 -16.26 -1.81
N LEU A 100 10.78 -15.62 -2.53
CA LEU A 100 12.05 -16.24 -2.91
C LEU A 100 12.93 -16.58 -1.70
N PRO A 101 13.12 -15.72 -0.68
CA PRO A 101 13.99 -16.06 0.44
C PRO A 101 13.52 -17.28 1.24
N PRO A 102 12.24 -17.41 1.65
CA PRO A 102 11.74 -18.64 2.28
C PRO A 102 11.86 -19.87 1.36
N ALA A 103 11.59 -19.73 0.06
CA ALA A 103 11.72 -20.85 -0.88
C ALA A 103 13.17 -21.35 -0.95
N LEU A 104 14.15 -20.45 -1.03
CA LEU A 104 15.57 -20.79 -0.99
C LEU A 104 15.97 -21.39 0.37
N ALA A 105 15.47 -20.85 1.48
CA ALA A 105 15.76 -21.36 2.82
C ALA A 105 15.26 -22.81 3.03
N LEU A 106 14.10 -23.14 2.46
CA LEU A 106 13.45 -24.44 2.64
C LEU A 106 13.87 -25.50 1.61
N PHE A 107 14.10 -25.08 0.36
CA PHE A 107 14.32 -26.00 -0.77
C PHE A 107 15.70 -25.84 -1.43
N GLY A 108 16.45 -24.78 -1.10
CA GLY A 108 17.80 -24.58 -1.60
C GLY A 108 18.83 -25.48 -0.92
N GLN A 109 20.06 -25.45 -1.43
CA GLN A 109 21.20 -26.20 -0.88
C GLN A 109 22.43 -25.30 -0.77
N GLY A 110 23.33 -25.61 0.16
CA GLY A 110 24.59 -24.90 0.34
C GLY A 110 24.40 -23.40 0.55
N ALA A 111 25.15 -22.59 -0.21
CA ALA A 111 25.14 -21.13 -0.10
C ALA A 111 23.76 -20.51 -0.36
N ALA A 112 22.97 -21.09 -1.27
CA ALA A 112 21.64 -20.57 -1.60
C ALA A 112 20.67 -20.72 -0.42
N GLN A 113 20.73 -21.84 0.29
CA GLN A 113 19.91 -22.09 1.48
C GLN A 113 20.26 -21.11 2.60
N ALA A 114 21.56 -20.93 2.87
CA ALA A 114 22.05 -20.00 3.88
C ALA A 114 21.66 -18.55 3.56
N ALA A 115 21.79 -18.13 2.30
CA ALA A 115 21.38 -16.80 1.84
C ALA A 115 19.86 -16.58 1.99
N GLY A 116 19.05 -17.58 1.62
CA GLY A 116 17.59 -17.55 1.79
C GLY A 116 17.18 -17.41 3.26
N ALA A 117 17.78 -18.22 4.13
CA ALA A 117 17.51 -18.16 5.57
C ALA A 117 17.93 -16.82 6.18
N ALA A 118 19.10 -16.31 5.82
CA ALA A 118 19.59 -15.00 6.27
C ALA A 118 18.67 -13.86 5.79
N ALA A 119 18.28 -13.86 4.52
CA ALA A 119 17.38 -12.85 3.97
C ALA A 119 15.98 -12.91 4.61
N TRP A 120 15.44 -14.10 4.87
CA TRP A 120 14.16 -14.25 5.58
C TRP A 120 14.26 -13.76 7.03
N LEU A 121 15.35 -14.05 7.74
CA LEU A 121 15.59 -13.54 9.08
C LEU A 121 15.70 -12.01 9.09
N LEU A 122 16.49 -11.44 8.18
CA LEU A 122 16.64 -9.98 8.05
C LEU A 122 15.31 -9.29 7.75
N MET A 123 14.48 -9.89 6.89
CA MET A 123 13.12 -9.44 6.63
C MET A 123 12.27 -9.43 7.92
N ALA A 124 12.28 -10.53 8.68
CA ALA A 124 11.54 -10.63 9.93
C ALA A 124 12.02 -9.61 10.98
N LEU A 125 13.33 -9.34 11.04
CA LEU A 125 13.95 -8.34 11.92
C LEU A 125 13.58 -6.91 11.50
N ALA A 126 13.64 -6.60 10.20
CA ALA A 126 13.29 -5.29 9.65
C ALA A 126 11.82 -4.91 9.91
N PHE A 127 10.94 -5.90 10.08
CA PHE A 127 9.52 -5.68 10.39
C PHE A 127 9.22 -5.47 11.88
N GLN A 128 10.16 -5.79 12.78
CA GLN A 128 9.96 -5.69 14.23
C GLN A 128 9.56 -4.29 14.72
N PRO A 129 10.11 -3.17 14.20
CA PRO A 129 9.67 -1.83 14.63
C PRO A 129 8.17 -1.61 14.40
N MET A 130 7.62 -2.11 13.30
CA MET A 130 6.20 -1.99 12.99
C MET A 130 5.33 -2.89 13.88
N LEU A 131 5.76 -4.13 14.13
CA LEU A 131 5.07 -5.03 15.07
C LEU A 131 5.03 -4.44 16.48
N ARG A 132 6.15 -3.88 16.95
CA ARG A 132 6.24 -3.19 18.25
C ARG A 132 5.36 -1.95 18.28
N PHE A 133 5.35 -1.17 17.21
CA PHE A 133 4.51 0.04 17.10
C PHE A 133 3.02 -0.30 17.25
N TYR A 134 2.56 -1.37 16.60
CA TYR A 134 1.18 -1.86 16.69
C TYR A 134 0.90 -2.83 17.84
N ARG A 135 1.89 -3.12 18.70
CA ARG A 135 1.80 -4.04 19.84
C ARG A 135 1.34 -5.46 19.45
N VAL A 136 1.80 -5.92 18.30
CA VAL A 136 1.53 -7.28 17.78
C VAL A 136 2.71 -8.19 18.11
N SER A 137 2.45 -9.49 18.28
CA SER A 137 3.49 -10.49 18.58
C SER A 137 4.65 -10.43 17.56
N PRO A 138 5.92 -10.47 18.01
CA PRO A 138 7.09 -10.43 17.12
C PRO A 138 7.16 -11.64 16.16
N LEU A 139 6.49 -12.74 16.51
CA LEU A 139 6.42 -13.96 15.69
C LEU A 139 5.76 -13.72 14.33
N TRP A 140 4.92 -12.69 14.20
CA TRP A 140 4.36 -12.29 12.91
C TRP A 140 5.41 -11.85 11.89
N GLY A 141 6.64 -11.54 12.33
CA GLY A 141 7.77 -11.29 11.43
C GLY A 141 8.10 -12.49 10.54
N LEU A 142 7.99 -13.71 11.08
CA LEU A 142 8.22 -14.94 10.31
C LEU A 142 7.10 -15.20 9.30
N ALA A 143 5.88 -14.75 9.59
CA ALA A 143 4.73 -14.86 8.70
C ALA A 143 4.67 -13.75 7.62
N LEU A 144 5.62 -12.82 7.61
CA LEU A 144 5.63 -11.71 6.63
C LEU A 144 5.60 -12.16 5.16
N PRO A 145 6.27 -13.26 4.75
CA PRO A 145 6.10 -13.83 3.41
C PRO A 145 4.64 -14.13 3.05
N ALA A 146 3.89 -14.75 3.96
CA ALA A 146 2.49 -15.08 3.74
C ALA A 146 1.61 -13.82 3.67
N ILE A 147 1.89 -12.81 4.49
CA ILE A 147 1.23 -11.50 4.43
C ILE A 147 1.51 -10.81 3.09
N GLY A 148 2.77 -10.82 2.63
CA GLY A 148 3.18 -10.30 1.33
C GLY A 148 2.51 -11.04 0.17
N ALA A 149 2.37 -12.37 0.27
CA ALA A 149 1.64 -13.18 -0.71
C ALA A 149 0.17 -12.76 -0.81
N ALA A 150 -0.51 -12.63 0.34
CA ALA A 150 -1.90 -12.19 0.38
C ALA A 150 -2.08 -10.78 -0.20
N TYR A 151 -1.19 -9.85 0.13
CA TYR A 151 -1.21 -8.49 -0.44
C TYR A 151 -1.01 -8.50 -1.96
N THR A 152 -0.10 -9.34 -2.45
CA THR A 152 0.15 -9.52 -3.90
C THR A 152 -1.10 -10.06 -4.60
N LEU A 153 -1.77 -11.05 -3.99
CA LEU A 153 -3.03 -11.58 -4.51
C LEU A 153 -4.12 -10.52 -4.56
N PHE A 154 -4.28 -9.70 -3.50
CA PHE A 154 -5.27 -8.63 -3.49
C PHE A 154 -4.97 -7.53 -4.52
N THR A 155 -3.69 -7.32 -4.82
CA THR A 155 -3.25 -6.41 -5.89
C THR A 155 -3.63 -6.95 -7.27
N LEU A 156 -3.38 -8.23 -7.52
CA LEU A 156 -3.83 -8.90 -8.76
C LEU A 156 -5.36 -8.88 -8.87
N GLN A 157 -6.07 -9.15 -7.78
CA GLN A 157 -7.52 -9.09 -7.71
C GLN A 157 -8.05 -7.68 -8.04
N SER A 158 -7.35 -6.63 -7.61
CA SER A 158 -7.64 -5.24 -7.98
C SER A 158 -7.62 -5.05 -9.50
N ALA A 159 -6.59 -5.54 -10.17
CA ALA A 159 -6.44 -5.43 -11.61
C ALA A 159 -7.52 -6.21 -12.36
N VAL A 160 -7.79 -7.45 -11.93
CA VAL A 160 -8.86 -8.29 -12.50
C VAL A 160 -10.22 -7.62 -12.35
N GLN A 161 -10.53 -7.01 -11.20
CA GLN A 161 -11.78 -6.28 -11.00
C GLN A 161 -11.91 -5.10 -11.96
N VAL A 162 -10.83 -4.33 -12.17
CA VAL A 162 -10.82 -3.22 -13.14
C VAL A 162 -11.06 -3.72 -14.56
N TRP A 163 -10.36 -4.77 -14.99
CA TRP A 163 -10.54 -5.36 -16.33
C TRP A 163 -11.94 -5.96 -16.55
N ARG A 164 -12.64 -6.33 -15.47
CA ARG A 164 -14.04 -6.78 -15.51
C ARG A 164 -15.06 -5.63 -15.41
N GLY A 165 -14.63 -4.37 -15.46
CA GLY A 165 -15.49 -3.20 -15.31
C GLY A 165 -15.99 -2.95 -13.89
N GLN A 166 -15.45 -3.66 -12.89
CA GLN A 166 -15.77 -3.55 -11.47
C GLN A 166 -14.74 -2.71 -10.69
N GLY A 167 -13.91 -1.94 -11.42
CA GLY A 167 -12.80 -1.16 -10.88
C GLY A 167 -13.23 -0.02 -9.96
N GLY A 168 -12.54 0.13 -8.82
CA GLY A 168 -12.75 1.26 -7.91
C GLY A 168 -14.15 1.30 -7.29
N MET A 169 -14.80 0.14 -7.12
CA MET A 169 -16.15 0.05 -6.57
C MET A 169 -16.16 0.45 -5.08
N TRP A 170 -16.71 1.61 -4.77
CA TRP A 170 -16.87 2.13 -3.40
C TRP A 170 -18.32 2.46 -3.13
N LYS A 171 -18.94 1.76 -2.17
CA LYS A 171 -20.36 1.92 -1.79
C LYS A 171 -21.33 1.85 -3.00
N GLY A 172 -21.11 0.89 -3.90
CA GLY A 172 -21.97 0.70 -5.08
C GLY A 172 -21.72 1.69 -6.24
N ARG A 173 -20.67 2.52 -6.19
CA ARG A 173 -20.27 3.41 -7.29
C ARG A 173 -18.89 3.00 -7.81
N ALA A 174 -18.76 2.77 -9.12
CA ALA A 174 -17.48 2.58 -9.78
C ALA A 174 -16.78 3.95 -9.93
N GLN A 175 -15.83 4.26 -9.05
CA GLN A 175 -15.09 5.52 -9.12
C GLN A 175 -14.05 5.54 -10.24
N ALA A 176 -13.59 4.37 -10.69
CA ALA A 176 -12.61 4.27 -11.77
C ALA A 176 -13.15 4.76 -13.13
N MET A 177 -14.47 4.71 -13.33
CA MET A 177 -15.13 5.11 -14.58
C MET A 177 -15.71 6.53 -14.52
N ALA A 178 -15.60 7.25 -13.40
CA ALA A 178 -16.15 8.59 -13.26
C ALA A 178 -15.25 9.71 -13.83
N GLY A 179 -14.08 9.34 -14.37
CA GLY A 179 -13.12 10.27 -14.98
C GLY A 179 -13.17 10.34 -16.52
N GLU A 180 -14.04 9.56 -17.16
CA GLU A 180 -14.25 9.57 -18.62
C GLU A 180 -15.55 10.28 -19.05
N ALA A 181 -16.12 11.14 -18.18
CA ALA A 181 -17.30 11.94 -18.49
C ALA A 181 -17.02 13.44 -18.36
#